data_AF-A0A9W6VCB5-F1
#
_entry.id   AF-A0A9W6VCB5-F1
#
_cell.length_a   1.000
_cell.length_b   1.000
_cell.length_c   1.000
_cell.angle_alpha   90.00
_cell.angle_beta   90.00
_cell.angle_gamma   90.00
#
_symmetry.space_group_name_H-M   'P 1'
#
loop_
_entity.id
_entity.type
_entity.pdbx_description
1 polymer ?
#
loop_
_entity_poly.entity_id
_entity_poly.type
_entity_poly.pdbx_seq_one_letter_code
_entity_poly.pdbx_strand_id
1 'polypeptide(L)'
;MIEHCWQLSLRDWAHMLGYGGHFSTKSRHYSTTLGAMRAARARHRLDEARAHEGLPPLPPGPIARVGSWQVIGTGYRTLAEETWAETIRSA
;
A
#
# COMPACT_ATOMS: atom_id res chain seq x y z
N MET A 1 29.62 -14.81 0.41
CA MET A 1 28.95 -13.53 0.78
C MET A 1 27.77 -13.75 1.75
N ILE A 2 27.86 -14.72 2.68
CA ILE A 2 26.87 -14.96 3.75
C ILE A 2 27.55 -14.91 5.13
N GLU A 3 28.86 -15.13 5.21
CA GLU A 3 29.61 -15.21 6.48
C GLU A 3 29.71 -13.93 7.32
N HIS A 4 29.35 -12.76 6.81
CA HIS A 4 29.50 -11.49 7.55
C HIS A 4 28.32 -11.13 8.46
N CYS A 5 27.19 -11.84 8.41
CA CYS A 5 26.02 -11.50 9.21
C CYS A 5 26.01 -12.13 10.61
N TRP A 6 26.94 -13.04 10.91
CA TRP A 6 27.06 -13.70 12.21
C TRP A 6 27.40 -12.73 13.35
N GLN A 7 28.10 -11.64 13.06
CA GLN A 7 28.50 -10.62 14.05
C GLN A 7 27.39 -9.61 14.36
N LEU A 8 26.29 -9.60 13.61
CA LEU A 8 25.24 -8.58 13.69
C LEU A 8 24.12 -8.91 14.71
N SER A 9 24.30 -9.93 15.55
CA SER A 9 23.29 -10.47 16.48
C SER A 9 21.85 -10.48 15.93
N LEU A 10 21.69 -10.86 14.66
CA LEU A 10 20.40 -10.77 13.96
C LEU A 10 19.33 -11.68 14.59
N ARG A 11 19.74 -12.72 15.33
CA ARG A 11 18.83 -13.61 16.06
C ARG A 11 18.09 -12.88 17.17
N ASP A 12 18.76 -11.99 17.90
CA ASP A 12 18.15 -11.26 19.02
C ASP A 12 17.01 -10.36 18.56
N TRP A 13 17.14 -9.82 17.35
CA TRP A 13 16.19 -8.90 16.72
C TRP A 13 15.31 -9.56 15.66
N ALA A 14 15.34 -10.90 15.56
CA ALA A 14 14.57 -11.63 14.55
C ALA A 14 13.05 -11.36 14.70
N HIS A 15 12.57 -11.24 15.94
CA HIS A 15 11.18 -10.91 16.25
C HIS A 15 10.78 -9.47 15.84
N MET A 16 11.76 -8.58 15.60
CA MET A 16 11.55 -7.25 15.04
C MET A 16 11.76 -7.19 13.53
N LEU A 17 11.82 -8.35 12.85
CA LEU A 17 12.12 -8.45 11.42
C LEU A 17 13.52 -7.90 11.05
N GLY A 18 14.51 -8.14 11.91
CA GLY A 18 15.91 -7.74 11.70
C GLY A 18 16.31 -6.50 12.51
N TYR A 19 17.53 -6.01 12.26
CA TYR A 19 18.08 -4.87 13.01
C TYR A 19 17.28 -3.59 12.68
N GLY A 20 16.56 -3.06 13.67
CA GLY A 20 15.73 -1.86 13.53
C GLY A 20 14.58 -2.01 12.51
N GLY A 21 14.03 -3.21 12.30
CA GLY A 21 12.94 -3.44 11.34
C GLY A 21 13.37 -3.72 9.90
N HIS A 22 14.68 -3.83 9.64
CA HIS A 22 15.21 -4.08 8.30
C HIS A 22 15.36 -5.59 8.04
N PHE A 23 14.40 -6.15 7.30
CA PHE A 23 14.39 -7.58 6.95
C PHE A 23 15.20 -7.91 5.68
N SER A 24 15.36 -6.95 4.77
CA SER A 24 16.02 -7.17 3.47
C SER A 24 17.06 -6.10 3.19
N THR A 25 18.26 -6.51 2.79
CA THR A 25 19.20 -5.64 2.09
C THR A 25 18.85 -5.61 0.61
N LYS A 26 18.93 -4.43 0.00
CA LYS A 26 18.68 -4.24 -1.44
C LYS A 26 19.85 -3.49 -2.04
N SER A 27 20.40 -3.97 -3.16
CA SER A 27 21.41 -3.22 -3.89
C SER A 27 20.74 -2.16 -4.76
N ARG A 28 21.36 -1.00 -4.93
CA ARG A 28 20.78 0.08 -5.76
C ARG A 28 20.69 -0.31 -7.24
N HIS A 29 21.65 -1.12 -7.72
CA HIS A 29 21.75 -1.46 -9.14
C HIS A 29 20.95 -2.72 -9.52
N TYR A 30 20.87 -3.71 -8.63
CA TYR A 30 20.27 -5.00 -8.96
C TYR A 30 18.89 -5.23 -8.31
N SER A 31 18.48 -4.43 -7.33
CA SER A 31 17.18 -4.59 -6.69
C SER A 31 16.13 -3.62 -7.23
N THR A 32 14.95 -4.15 -7.55
CA THR A 32 13.76 -3.34 -7.80
C THR A 32 13.19 -2.78 -6.49
N THR A 33 12.27 -1.82 -6.57
CA THR A 33 11.63 -1.27 -5.38
C THR A 33 10.52 -2.20 -4.87
N LEU A 34 10.31 -2.23 -3.55
CA LEU A 34 9.14 -2.92 -2.97
C LEU A 34 7.82 -2.37 -3.54
N GLY A 35 7.78 -1.07 -3.89
CA GLY A 35 6.64 -0.45 -4.55
C GLY A 35 6.34 -1.06 -5.91
N ALA A 36 7.36 -1.20 -6.77
CA ALA A 36 7.23 -1.85 -8.07
C ALA A 36 6.75 -3.31 -7.92
N MET A 37 7.30 -4.07 -6.97
CA MET A 37 6.83 -5.44 -6.72
C MET A 37 5.39 -5.50 -6.21
N ARG A 38 4.98 -4.58 -5.32
CA ARG A 38 3.58 -4.50 -4.85
C ARG A 38 2.64 -4.16 -5.99
N ALA A 39 3.01 -3.22 -6.86
CA ALA A 39 2.23 -2.87 -8.04
C ALA A 39 2.09 -4.05 -9.01
N ALA A 40 3.19 -4.77 -9.29
CA ALA A 40 3.16 -5.97 -10.12
C ALA A 40 2.23 -7.06 -9.56
N ARG A 41 2.28 -7.31 -8.25
CA ARG A 41 1.37 -8.27 -7.58
C ARG A 41 -0.09 -7.81 -7.64
N ALA A 42 -0.35 -6.52 -7.43
CA ALA A 42 -1.71 -5.98 -7.51
C ALA A 42 -2.28 -6.12 -8.93
N ARG A 43 -1.46 -5.87 -9.95
CA ARG A 43 -1.84 -6.09 -11.35
C ARG A 43 -2.13 -7.55 -11.64
N HIS A 44 -1.25 -8.45 -11.20
CA HIS A 44 -1.48 -9.89 -11.38
C HIS A 44 -2.79 -10.35 -10.73
N ARG A 45 -3.09 -9.92 -9.49
CA ARG A 45 -4.36 -10.25 -8.83
C ARG A 45 -5.58 -9.68 -9.55
N LEU A 46 -5.47 -8.47 -10.10
CA LEU A 46 -6.54 -7.87 -10.91
C LEU A 46 -6.79 -8.70 -12.17
N ASP A 47 -5.74 -9.11 -12.85
CA ASP A 47 -5.84 -9.91 -14.08
C ASP A 47 -6.42 -11.30 -13.79
N GLU A 48 -6.02 -11.96 -12.70
CA GLU A 48 -6.60 -13.22 -12.21
C GLU A 48 -8.10 -13.07 -11.90
N ALA A 49 -8.49 -12.01 -11.18
CA ALA A 49 -9.90 -11.75 -10.87
C ALA A 49 -10.72 -11.52 -12.15
N ARG A 50 -10.18 -10.82 -13.14
CA ARG A 50 -10.86 -10.63 -14.44
C ARG A 50 -11.02 -11.94 -15.19
N ALA A 51 -9.99 -12.77 -15.21
CA ALA A 51 -10.04 -14.08 -15.87
C ALA A 51 -11.10 -14.97 -15.21
N HIS A 52 -11.22 -14.94 -13.87
CA HIS A 52 -12.27 -15.64 -13.14
C HIS A 52 -13.67 -15.19 -13.56
N GLU A 53 -13.87 -13.89 -13.77
CA GLU A 53 -15.12 -13.28 -14.22
C GLU A 53 -15.35 -13.38 -15.75
N GLY A 54 -14.47 -14.05 -16.50
CA GLY A 54 -14.55 -14.17 -17.96
C GLY A 54 -14.36 -12.84 -18.71
N LEU A 55 -13.80 -11.83 -18.05
CA LEU A 55 -13.57 -10.51 -18.64
C LEU A 55 -12.29 -10.53 -19.49
N PRO A 56 -12.26 -9.78 -20.61
CA PRO A 56 -11.07 -9.68 -21.44
C PRO A 56 -9.92 -8.99 -20.67
N PRO A 57 -8.66 -9.31 -21.03
CA PRO A 57 -7.48 -8.68 -20.45
C PRO A 57 -7.50 -7.16 -20.71
N LEU A 58 -6.93 -6.41 -19.77
CA LEU A 58 -6.84 -4.96 -19.93
C LEU A 58 -5.89 -4.60 -21.08
N PRO A 59 -6.22 -3.58 -21.88
CA PRO A 59 -5.36 -3.14 -22.97
C PRO A 59 -3.99 -2.67 -22.42
N PRO A 60 -2.91 -2.84 -23.19
CA PRO A 60 -1.60 -2.33 -22.82
C PRO A 60 -1.62 -0.79 -22.78
N GLY A 61 -1.05 -0.22 -21.72
CA GLY A 61 -0.94 1.23 -21.54
C GLY A 61 -1.63 1.77 -20.28
N PRO A 62 -1.49 3.08 -20.00
CA PRO A 62 -2.13 3.71 -18.86
C PRO A 62 -3.65 3.69 -19.01
N ILE A 63 -4.33 3.08 -18.04
CA ILE A 63 -5.80 3.10 -17.97
C ILE A 63 -6.20 4.47 -17.39
N ALA A 64 -6.75 5.33 -18.23
CA ALA A 64 -7.36 6.56 -17.76
C ALA A 64 -8.65 6.21 -16.99
N ARG A 65 -8.63 6.37 -15.66
CA ARG A 65 -9.86 6.31 -14.87
C ARG A 65 -10.66 7.59 -15.13
N VAL A 66 -11.55 7.55 -16.12
CA VAL A 66 -12.46 8.66 -16.39
C VAL A 66 -13.61 8.58 -15.38
N GLY A 67 -13.61 9.50 -14.43
CA GLY A 67 -14.70 9.68 -13.48
C GLY A 67 -14.65 11.08 -12.91
N SER A 68 -15.60 11.92 -13.28
CA SER A 68 -15.78 13.24 -12.68
C SER A 68 -16.65 13.08 -11.45
N TRP A 69 -16.01 13.05 -10.28
CA TRP A 69 -16.73 13.10 -9.00
C TRP A 69 -16.82 14.56 -8.58
N GLN A 70 -18.04 15.08 -8.51
CA GLN A 70 -18.29 16.37 -7.90
C GLN A 70 -18.73 16.14 -6.45
N VAL A 71 -18.08 16.83 -5.52
CA VAL A 71 -18.55 16.85 -4.13
C VAL A 71 -19.85 17.64 -4.10
N ILE A 72 -20.96 16.97 -3.81
CA ILE A 72 -22.29 17.58 -3.71
C ILE A 72 -22.47 18.29 -2.36
N GLY A 73 -21.69 17.90 -1.36
CA GLY A 73 -21.66 18.54 -0.05
C GLY A 73 -20.82 17.74 0.94
N THR A 74 -20.44 18.38 2.02
CA THR A 74 -19.83 17.76 3.20
C THR A 74 -20.71 18.08 4.40
N GLY A 75 -21.10 17.07 5.16
CA GLY A 75 -21.97 17.23 6.33
C GLY A 75 -21.75 16.12 7.34
N TYR A 76 -22.46 16.20 8.44
CA TYR A 76 -22.42 15.21 9.51
C TYR A 76 -23.45 14.12 9.25
N ARG A 77 -23.11 12.87 9.61
CA ARG A 77 -24.02 11.74 9.43
C ARG A 77 -25.13 11.73 10.48
N THR A 78 -24.87 12.34 11.63
CA THR A 78 -25.79 12.40 12.76
C THR A 78 -25.71 13.75 13.47
N LEU A 79 -26.77 14.09 14.20
CA LEU A 79 -26.82 15.28 15.05
C LEU A 79 -25.72 15.27 16.14
N ALA A 80 -25.31 14.08 16.59
CA ALA A 80 -24.24 13.94 17.58
C ALA A 80 -22.89 14.38 17.00
N GLU A 81 -22.57 13.98 15.76
CA GLU A 81 -21.33 14.42 15.10
C GLU A 81 -21.31 15.94 14.86
N GLU A 82 -22.47 16.52 14.51
CA GLU A 82 -22.61 17.97 14.32
C GLU A 82 -22.38 18.75 15.62
N THR A 83 -23.05 18.34 16.70
CA THR A 83 -22.92 18.98 18.02
C THR A 83 -21.51 18.88 18.58
N TRP A 84 -20.83 17.75 18.41
CA TRP A 84 -19.43 17.59 18.79
C TRP A 84 -18.50 18.50 18.00
N ALA A 85 -18.69 18.59 16.68
CA ALA A 85 -17.90 19.48 15.86
C ALA A 85 -18.13 20.96 16.20
N GLU A 86 -19.35 21.33 16.56
CA GLU A 86 -19.66 22.69 17.02
C GLU A 86 -18.98 23.00 18.34
N THR A 87 -18.95 22.04 19.27
CA THR A 87 -18.26 22.17 20.55
C THR A 87 -16.77 22.46 20.35
N ILE A 88 -16.11 21.77 19.41
CA ILE A 88 -14.69 22.02 19.05
C ILE A 88 -14.50 23.40 18.42
N ARG A 89 -15.44 23.87 17.59
CA ARG A 89 -15.36 25.21 16.95
C ARG A 89 -15.52 26.37 17.94
N SER A 90 -16.33 26.16 18.98
CA SER A 90 -16.66 27.18 19.98
C SER A 90 -15.66 27.29 21.13
N ALA A 91 -14.65 26.40 21.18
CA ALA A 91 -13.59 26.37 22.18
C ALA A 91 -12.36 27.17 21.71
#